data_AF-A0A151T649-F1
#
_entry.id   AF-A0A151T649-F1
#
_cell.length_a   1.000
_cell.length_b   1.000
_cell.length_c   1.000
_cell.angle_alpha   90.00
_cell.angle_beta   90.00
_cell.angle_gamma   90.00
#
_symmetry.space_group_name_H-M   'P 1'
#
loop_
_entity.id
_entity.type
_entity.pdbx_description
1 polymer ?
#
loop_
_entity_poly.entity_id
_entity_poly.type
_entity_poly.pdbx_seq_one_letter_code
_entity_poly.pdbx_strand_id
1 'polypeptide(L)' 'MDYLHKHYDVIRRVQRWLARDWVVYVSHIPREINSVAHTLASWGVRNLGSNVFWRSPPDFVLFPLGRDSMS' A
#
# COMPACT_ATOMS: atom_id res chain seq x y z
N MET A 1 -22.18 -10.22 5.89
CA MET A 1 -21.68 -11.30 5.02
C MET A 1 -20.26 -10.92 4.64
N ASP A 2 -19.31 -11.50 5.36
CA ASP A 2 -17.84 -11.36 5.30
C ASP A 2 -17.25 -10.17 4.55
N TYR A 3 -17.01 -9.08 5.31
CA TYR A 3 -16.12 -7.96 4.93
C TYR A 3 -14.64 -8.36 4.89
N LEU A 4 -14.34 -9.62 4.57
CA LEU A 4 -12.99 -10.12 4.55
C LEU A 4 -12.35 -9.72 3.22
N HIS A 5 -11.40 -8.80 3.28
CA HIS A 5 -10.63 -8.38 2.12
C HIS A 5 -10.08 -9.63 1.39
N LYS A 6 -10.20 -9.70 0.06
CA LYS A 6 -9.81 -10.86 -0.76
C LYS A 6 -8.37 -11.38 -0.56
N HIS A 7 -7.51 -10.58 0.06
CA HIS A 7 -6.12 -10.90 0.37
C HIS A 7 -5.83 -11.03 1.88
N TYR A 8 -6.87 -11.14 2.71
CA TYR A 8 -6.75 -11.18 4.17
C TYR A 8 -5.76 -12.23 4.67
N ASP A 9 -5.83 -13.47 4.15
CA ASP A 9 -4.97 -14.55 4.61
C ASP A 9 -3.49 -14.30 4.31
N VAL A 10 -3.20 -13.70 3.15
CA VAL A 10 -1.83 -13.32 2.75
C VAL A 10 -1.32 -12.22 3.67
N ILE A 11 -2.10 -11.16 3.89
CA ILE A 11 -1.75 -10.05 4.78
C ILE A 11 -1.49 -10.57 6.20
N ARG A 12 -2.38 -11.41 6.73
CA ARG A 12 -2.26 -12.00 8.06
C ARG A 12 -1.04 -12.93 8.19
N ARG A 13 -0.61 -13.57 7.12
CA ARG A 13 0.60 -14.41 7.12
C ARG A 13 1.86 -13.56 7.15
N VAL A 14 1.93 -12.52 6.33
CA VAL A 14 3.05 -11.55 6.33
C VAL A 14 3.18 -10.87 7.70
N GLN A 15 2.08 -10.40 8.29
CA GLN A 15 2.07 -9.82 9.63
C GLN A 15 2.62 -10.76 10.70
N ARG A 16 2.29 -12.06 10.62
CA ARG A 16 2.82 -13.08 11.54
C ARG A 16 4.32 -13.33 11.37
N TRP A 17 4.83 -13.25 10.15
CA TRP A 17 6.28 -13.36 9.91
C TRP A 17 7.02 -12.13 10.44
N LEU A 18 6.50 -10.93 10.19
CA LEU A 18 7.07 -9.69 10.75
C LEU A 18 7.08 -9.70 12.28
N ALA A 19 6.01 -10.20 12.93
CA ALA A 19 5.95 -10.31 14.39
C ALA A 19 6.98 -11.29 15.00
N ARG A 20 7.58 -12.16 14.17
CA ARG A 20 8.66 -13.08 14.56
C ARG A 20 10.04 -12.55 14.22
N ASP A 21 10.13 -11.27 13.88
CA ASP A 21 11.36 -10.58 13.47
C ASP A 21 11.99 -11.17 12.20
N TRP A 22 11.16 -11.79 11.35
CA TRP A 22 11.61 -12.28 10.05
C TRP A 22 11.59 -11.15 9.04
N VAL A 23 12.65 -11.07 8.25
CA VAL A 23 12.72 -10.13 7.13
C VAL A 23 11.86 -10.66 5.98
N VAL A 24 10.83 -9.92 5.60
CA VAL A 24 9.99 -10.24 4.44
C VAL A 24 10.41 -9.36 3.28
N TYR A 25 10.83 -9.98 2.18
CA TYR A 25 11.12 -9.29 0.92
C TYR A 25 9.96 -9.45 -0.05
N VAL A 26 9.52 -8.34 -0.62
CA VAL A 26 8.56 -8.34 -1.73
C VAL A 26 9.33 -7.95 -2.99
N SER A 27 9.48 -8.89 -3.92
CA SER A 27 10.14 -8.68 -5.20
C SER A 27 9.14 -8.48 -6.34
N HIS A 28 9.62 -8.00 -7.49
CA HIS A 28 8.83 -7.82 -8.71
C HIS A 28 7.61 -6.91 -8.56
N ILE A 29 7.70 -5.89 -7.71
CA ILE A 29 6.66 -4.85 -7.60
C ILE A 29 6.78 -3.94 -8.83
N PRO A 30 5.71 -3.77 -9.64
CA PRO A 30 5.68 -2.78 -10.71
C PRO A 30 5.99 -1.39 -10.17
N ARG A 31 6.81 -0.61 -10.89
CA ARG A 31 7.30 0.71 -10.47
C ARG A 31 6.15 1.62 -10.10
N GLU A 32 5.09 1.58 -10.90
CA GLU A 32 3.82 2.29 -10.76
C GLU A 32 3.19 2.08 -9.38
N ILE A 33 3.11 0.82 -8.96
CA ILE A 33 2.50 0.42 -7.68
C ILE A 33 3.38 0.87 -6.51
N ASN A 34 4.71 0.80 -6.66
CA ASN A 34 5.63 1.30 -5.64
C ASN A 34 5.54 2.83 -5.48
N SER A 35 5.38 3.55 -6.59
CA SER A 35 5.20 5.01 -6.66
C SER A 35 3.93 5.45 -5.89
N VAL A 36 2.82 4.76 -6.16
CA VAL A 36 1.53 4.91 -5.45
C VAL A 36 1.69 4.69 -3.94
N ALA A 37 2.31 3.57 -3.54
CA ALA A 37 2.49 3.22 -2.13
C ALA A 37 3.36 4.26 -1.39
N HIS A 38 4.42 4.74 -2.05
CA HIS A 38 5.29 5.78 -1.52
C HIS A 38 4.54 7.10 -1.26
N THR A 39 3.72 7.55 -2.23
CA THR A 39 2.89 8.74 -2.05
C THR A 39 1.90 8.58 -0.90
N LEU A 40 1.23 7.43 -0.80
CA LEU A 40 0.31 7.14 0.30
C LEU A 40 1.01 7.17 1.67
N ALA A 41 2.17 6.54 1.79
CA ALA A 41 2.97 6.56 3.02
C ALA A 41 3.36 7.99 3.41
N SER A 42 3.82 8.79 2.44
CA SER A 42 4.18 10.21 2.67
C SER A 42 2.99 11.06 3.16
N TRP A 43 1.78 10.71 2.73
CA TRP A 43 0.55 11.42 3.09
C TRP A 43 0.01 11.00 4.47
N GLY A 44 0.08 9.70 4.78
CA GLY A 44 -0.26 9.15 6.10
C GLY A 44 0.63 9.69 7.21
N VAL A 45 1.94 9.85 6.95
CA VAL A 45 2.90 10.48 7.88
C VAL A 45 2.52 11.94 8.18
N ARG A 46 1.87 12.64 7.24
CA ARG A 46 1.42 14.03 7.43
C ARG A 46 0.06 14.14 8.12
N ASN A 47 -0.74 13.07 8.14
CA ASN A 47 -2.09 13.05 8.71
C ASN A 47 -2.19 12.07 9.90
N LEU A 48 -1.35 12.27 10.93
CA LEU A 48 -1.21 11.41 12.12
C LEU A 48 -2.46 11.33 13.04
N GLY A 49 -3.59 11.92 12.65
CA GLY A 49 -4.78 12.05 13.51
C GLY A 49 -5.92 11.08 13.21
N SER A 50 -5.94 10.39 12.06
CA SER A 50 -7.05 9.51 11.70
C SER A 50 -6.67 8.42 10.69
N ASN A 51 -7.21 7.21 10.91
CA ASN A 51 -7.20 6.17 9.89
C ASN A 51 -8.22 6.54 8.80
N VAL A 52 -7.73 6.87 7.61
CA VAL A 52 -8.58 7.19 6.46
C VAL A 52 -8.84 5.93 5.65
N PHE A 53 -10.12 5.57 5.52
CA PHE A 53 -10.57 4.48 4.65
C PHE A 53 -11.12 5.06 3.35
N TRP A 54 -10.55 4.65 2.21
CA TRP A 54 -11.04 5.07 0.90
C TRP A 54 -11.83 3.94 0.23
N ARG A 55 -12.97 4.30 -0.39
CA ARG A 55 -13.71 3.38 -1.28
C ARG A 55 -13.02 3.21 -2.63
N SER A 56 -12.24 4.20 -3.05
CA SER A 56 -11.42 4.22 -4.26
C SER A 56 -10.15 5.04 -4.00
N PRO A 57 -8.99 4.72 -4.61
CA PRO A 57 -7.77 5.47 -4.38
C PRO A 57 -7.99 6.96 -4.75
N PRO A 58 -7.53 7.91 -3.91
CA PRO A 58 -7.59 9.33 -4.25
C PRO A 58 -6.80 9.63 -5.53
N ASP A 59 -7.28 10.57 -6.34
CA ASP A 59 -6.64 10.91 -7.63
C ASP A 59 -5.17 11.30 -7.50
N PHE A 60 -4.78 11.90 -6.37
CA PHE A 60 -3.39 12.30 -6.13
C PHE A 60 -2.41 11.12 -6.06
N VAL A 61 -2.91 9.94 -5.75
CA VAL A 61 -2.15 8.69 -5.71
C VAL A 61 -1.81 8.21 -7.12
N LEU A 62 -2.56 8.65 -8.13
CA LEU A 62 -2.34 8.32 -9.53
C LEU A 62 -1.41 9.30 -10.24
N PHE A 63 -1.15 10.50 -9.68
CA PHE A 63 -0.19 11.45 -10.28
C PHE A 63 1.22 10.87 -10.51
N PRO A 64 1.79 10.05 -9.61
CA PRO A 64 3.08 9.39 -9.86
C PRO A 64 3.03 8.42 -11.05
N LEU A 65 1.88 7.79 -11.32
CA LEU A 65 1.70 6.88 -12.47
C LEU A 65 1.85 7.61 -13.80
N GLY A 66 1.28 8.82 -13.90
CA GLY A 66 1.41 9.68 -15.09
C GLY A 66 2.83 10.22 -15.30
N ARG A 67 3.59 10.39 -14.20
CA ARG A 67 4.99 10.82 -14.26
C ARG A 67 5.94 9.70 -14.66
N ASP A 68 5.66 8.47 -14.23
CA ASP A 68 6.47 7.30 -14.56
C ASP A 68 6.22 6.76 -15.99
N SER A 69 5.07 7.10 -16.60
CA SER A 69 4.71 6.73 -17.98
C SER A 69 5.25 7.67 -19.06
N MET A 70 5.87 8.80 -18.67
CA MET A 70 6.69 9.62 -19.55
C MET A 70 8.10 8.98 -19.65
N SER A 71 8.25 8.05 -20.60
CA SER A 71 9.55 7.52 -21.04
C SER A 71 9.95 8.15 -22.37
#